data_AF-A0A316Z9A7-F1
#
_entry.id   AF-A0A316Z9A7-F1
#
_cell.length_a   1.000
_cell.length_b   1.000
_cell.length_c   1.000
_cell.angle_alpha   90.00
_cell.angle_beta   90.00
_cell.angle_gamma   90.00
#
_symmetry.space_group_name_H-M   'P 1'
#
loop_
_entity.id
_entity.type
_entity.pdbx_description
1 polymer ?
#
loop_
_entity_poly.entity_id
_entity_poly.type
_entity_poly.pdbx_seq_one_letter_code
_entity_poly.pdbx_strand_id
1 'polypeptide(L)'
;MHSAIFGPPGTLDDKLWLEEFDEASERLRPRLMEREVARKKRLHAKVETLRTQYRSLDDEWQSHCARLDRIAELRENRRPAVQSGGVSTPVTAQPVDDNTGGLLASMGMGRANRRSNPAGFAGFGDAVRSEAEFLEILASLETADMQDPNVRAARTTATAPDQLINPDADELMFSDYDDDNGFVRDPVAFYLSEFDPDVWSEEEKAIFDRRYTLFPKQFGKI
;
A
#
# COMPACT_ATOMS: atom_id res chain seq x y z
N MET A 1 -36.45 26.26 18.96
CA MET A 1 -35.32 25.43 19.44
C MET A 1 -35.74 24.81 20.77
N HIS A 2 -36.13 23.54 20.78
CA HIS A 2 -36.40 22.79 22.01
C HIS A 2 -35.52 21.55 21.97
N SER A 3 -34.50 21.55 22.82
CA SER A 3 -33.61 20.42 23.08
C SER A 3 -34.36 19.38 23.91
N ALA A 4 -34.59 18.19 23.35
CA ALA A 4 -35.09 17.05 24.11
C ALA A 4 -33.96 16.55 25.02
N ILE A 5 -34.10 16.81 26.32
CA ILE A 5 -33.25 16.30 27.38
C ILE A 5 -33.65 14.84 27.59
N PHE A 6 -32.74 13.91 27.28
CA PHE A 6 -32.90 12.49 27.58
C PHE A 6 -33.10 12.29 29.08
N GLY A 7 -34.06 11.44 29.44
CA GLY A 7 -34.44 11.11 30.82
C GLY A 7 -33.29 10.54 31.65
N PRO A 8 -33.50 10.32 32.96
CA PRO A 8 -32.46 9.89 33.89
C PRO A 8 -31.80 8.57 33.43
N PRO A 9 -30.51 8.36 33.72
CA PRO A 9 -29.82 7.13 33.35
C PRO A 9 -30.55 5.95 34.01
N GLY A 10 -31.07 5.05 33.19
CA GLY A 10 -31.69 3.82 33.66
C GLY A 10 -30.72 3.10 34.59
N THR A 11 -31.19 2.75 35.79
CA THR A 11 -30.44 1.90 36.71
C THR A 11 -30.16 0.57 36.04
N LEU A 12 -28.89 0.16 36.04
CA LEU A 12 -28.36 -1.06 35.41
C LEU A 12 -28.81 -2.36 36.14
N ASP A 13 -30.03 -2.39 36.66
CA ASP A 13 -30.69 -3.53 37.32
C ASP A 13 -31.84 -4.13 36.49
N ASP A 14 -32.13 -3.55 35.32
CA ASP A 14 -33.02 -4.18 34.35
C ASP A 14 -32.27 -5.30 33.64
N LYS A 15 -32.61 -6.53 34.04
CA LYS A 15 -32.34 -7.81 33.37
C LYS A 15 -31.79 -7.63 31.94
N LEU A 16 -30.46 -7.60 31.82
CA LEU A 16 -29.74 -7.56 30.52
C LEU A 16 -30.04 -8.77 29.63
N TRP A 17 -30.69 -9.77 30.21
CA TRP A 17 -31.29 -10.90 29.51
C TRP A 17 -32.76 -10.55 29.34
N LEU A 18 -33.16 -10.20 28.11
CA LEU A 18 -34.57 -10.25 27.72
C LEU A 18 -35.11 -11.59 28.23
N GLU A 19 -36.11 -11.55 29.11
CA GLU A 19 -36.91 -12.74 29.35
C GLU A 19 -37.34 -13.23 27.96
N GLU A 20 -37.22 -14.54 27.73
CA GLU A 20 -37.13 -15.21 26.42
C GLU A 20 -38.27 -14.87 25.43
N PHE A 21 -39.28 -14.10 25.87
CA PHE A 21 -40.47 -13.65 25.14
C PHE A 21 -40.98 -12.27 25.61
N ASP A 22 -40.21 -11.21 25.46
CA ASP A 22 -40.75 -9.86 25.64
C ASP A 22 -41.66 -9.50 24.44
N GLU A 23 -42.94 -9.21 24.67
CA GLU A 23 -43.91 -8.84 23.61
C GLU A 23 -43.43 -7.66 22.75
N ALA A 24 -42.62 -6.77 23.34
CA ALA A 24 -41.99 -5.68 22.62
C ALA A 24 -41.01 -6.18 21.53
N SER A 25 -40.25 -7.24 21.84
CA SER A 25 -39.31 -7.85 20.89
C SER A 25 -40.02 -8.49 19.70
N GLU A 26 -41.15 -9.17 19.93
CA GLU A 26 -41.95 -9.80 18.87
C GLU A 26 -42.54 -8.77 17.91
N ARG A 27 -42.95 -7.59 18.42
CA ARG A 27 -43.46 -6.49 17.60
C ARG A 27 -42.36 -5.82 16.76
N LEU A 28 -41.13 -5.75 17.27
CA LEU A 28 -40.00 -5.11 16.59
C LEU A 28 -39.32 -6.03 15.58
N ARG A 29 -39.30 -7.34 15.83
CA ARG A 29 -38.69 -8.35 14.96
C ARG A 29 -39.06 -8.25 13.48
N PRO A 30 -40.34 -8.13 13.05
CA PRO A 30 -40.66 -8.04 11.64
C PRO A 30 -40.13 -6.76 10.98
N ARG A 31 -40.13 -5.63 11.71
CA ARG A 31 -39.62 -4.35 11.21
C ARG A 31 -38.10 -4.37 11.06
N LEU A 32 -37.39 -4.96 12.03
CA LEU A 32 -35.95 -5.16 11.95
C LEU A 32 -35.61 -6.09 10.79
N MET A 33 -36.32 -7.22 10.65
CA MET A 33 -36.10 -8.17 9.56
C MET A 33 -36.32 -7.54 8.18
N GLU A 34 -37.37 -6.73 8.01
CA GLU A 34 -37.62 -6.01 6.76
C GLU A 34 -36.48 -5.04 6.42
N ARG A 35 -36.03 -4.26 7.41
CA ARG A 35 -34.91 -3.32 7.25
C ARG A 35 -33.61 -4.06 6.92
N GLU A 36 -33.34 -5.18 7.58
CA GLU A 36 -32.16 -6.01 7.35
C GLU A 36 -32.16 -6.64 5.96
N VAL A 37 -33.29 -7.18 5.52
CA VAL A 37 -33.44 -7.71 4.16
C VAL A 37 -33.21 -6.61 3.11
N ALA A 38 -33.75 -5.41 3.35
CA ALA A 38 -33.54 -4.27 2.46
C ALA A 38 -32.05 -3.83 2.43
N ARG A 39 -31.39 -3.78 3.59
CA ARG A 39 -29.95 -3.48 3.72
C ARG A 39 -29.10 -4.51 2.99
N LYS A 40 -29.31 -5.81 3.24
CA LYS A 40 -28.61 -6.91 2.56
C LYS A 40 -28.82 -6.85 1.05
N LYS A 41 -30.02 -6.51 0.58
CA LYS A 41 -30.31 -6.33 -0.86
C LYS A 41 -29.53 -5.15 -1.46
N ARG A 42 -29.48 -3.99 -0.80
CA ARG A 42 -28.69 -2.82 -1.25
C ARG A 42 -27.20 -3.14 -1.29
N LEU A 43 -26.69 -3.78 -0.24
CA LEU A 43 -25.30 -4.22 -0.14
C LEU A 43 -24.95 -5.17 -1.29
N HIS A 44 -25.76 -6.20 -1.52
CA HIS A 44 -25.55 -7.15 -2.60
C HIS A 44 -25.55 -6.47 -3.98
N ALA A 45 -26.51 -5.57 -4.22
CA ALA A 45 -26.54 -4.80 -5.46
C ALA A 45 -25.27 -3.97 -5.65
N LYS A 46 -24.80 -3.27 -4.61
CA LYS A 46 -23.54 -2.50 -4.64
C LYS A 46 -22.34 -3.39 -4.91
N VAL A 47 -22.23 -4.54 -4.25
CA VAL A 47 -21.16 -5.52 -4.48
C VAL A 47 -21.14 -6.01 -5.93
N GLU A 48 -22.30 -6.35 -6.50
CA GLU A 48 -22.37 -6.77 -7.91
C GLU A 48 -21.96 -5.64 -8.87
N THR A 49 -22.39 -4.40 -8.61
CA THR A 49 -21.95 -3.26 -9.43
C THR A 49 -20.45 -3.01 -9.34
N LEU A 50 -19.85 -3.14 -8.15
CA LEU A 50 -18.41 -2.98 -7.97
C LEU A 50 -17.64 -4.12 -8.65
N ARG A 51 -18.15 -5.34 -8.61
CA ARG A 51 -17.56 -6.49 -9.32
C ARG A 51 -17.53 -6.26 -10.83
N THR A 52 -18.61 -5.77 -11.42
CA THR A 52 -18.65 -5.50 -12.87
C THR A 52 -17.73 -4.35 -13.26
N GLN A 53 -17.73 -3.25 -12.49
CA GLN A 53 -16.82 -2.13 -12.71
C GLN A 53 -15.35 -2.54 -12.59
N TYR A 54 -15.01 -3.33 -11.57
CA TYR A 54 -13.65 -3.81 -11.39
C TYR A 54 -13.20 -4.68 -12.56
N ARG A 55 -14.05 -5.59 -13.03
CA ARG A 55 -13.76 -6.42 -14.21
C ARG A 55 -13.53 -5.57 -15.46
N SER A 56 -14.37 -4.57 -15.73
CA SER A 56 -14.15 -3.69 -16.88
C SER A 56 -12.84 -2.90 -16.80
N LEU A 57 -12.50 -2.39 -15.61
CA LEU A 57 -11.25 -1.67 -15.40
C LEU A 57 -10.03 -2.58 -15.53
N ASP A 58 -10.13 -3.83 -15.06
CA ASP A 58 -9.09 -4.84 -15.22
C ASP A 58 -8.88 -5.19 -16.70
N ASP A 59 -9.96 -5.40 -17.46
CA ASP A 59 -9.89 -5.66 -18.90
C ASP A 59 -9.21 -4.49 -19.65
N GLU A 60 -9.59 -3.24 -19.33
CA GLU A 60 -8.97 -2.05 -19.88
C GLU A 60 -7.48 -1.95 -19.53
N TRP A 61 -7.14 -2.21 -18.26
CA TRP A 61 -5.76 -2.19 -17.77
C TRP A 61 -4.91 -3.27 -18.45
N GLN A 62 -5.41 -4.51 -18.57
CA GLN A 62 -4.73 -5.58 -19.29
C GLN A 62 -4.48 -5.22 -20.76
N SER A 63 -5.48 -4.61 -21.42
CA SER A 63 -5.33 -4.13 -22.80
C SER A 63 -4.25 -3.04 -22.94
N HIS A 64 -4.12 -2.19 -21.91
CA HIS A 64 -3.12 -1.15 -21.83
C HIS A 64 -1.72 -1.74 -21.62
N CYS A 65 -1.57 -2.66 -20.66
CA CYS A 65 -0.32 -3.39 -20.43
C CYS A 65 0.13 -4.12 -21.70
N ALA A 66 -0.75 -4.90 -22.34
CA ALA A 66 -0.44 -5.60 -23.59
C ALA A 66 -0.04 -4.66 -24.74
N ARG A 67 -0.51 -3.39 -24.72
CA ARG A 67 -0.07 -2.37 -25.68
C ARG A 67 1.33 -1.86 -25.34
N LEU A 68 1.61 -1.59 -24.07
CA LEU A 68 2.92 -1.15 -23.61
C LEU A 68 3.99 -2.21 -23.85
N ASP A 69 3.67 -3.48 -23.61
CA ASP A 69 4.57 -4.61 -23.86
C ASP A 69 4.96 -4.70 -25.34
N ARG A 70 3.98 -4.60 -26.24
CA ARG A 70 4.23 -4.55 -27.69
C ARG A 70 5.14 -3.38 -28.09
N ILE A 71 4.96 -2.21 -27.48
CA ILE A 71 5.81 -1.04 -27.73
C ILE A 71 7.23 -1.28 -27.21
N ALA A 72 7.37 -1.90 -26.03
CA ALA A 72 8.66 -2.25 -25.45
C ALA A 72 9.41 -3.28 -26.31
N GLU A 73 8.74 -4.33 -26.77
CA GLU A 73 9.29 -5.32 -27.69
C GLU A 73 9.75 -4.69 -29.02
N LEU A 74 8.95 -3.80 -29.60
CA LEU A 74 9.34 -3.07 -30.81
C LEU A 74 10.58 -2.19 -30.59
N ARG A 75 10.71 -1.57 -29.42
CA ARG A 75 11.90 -0.79 -29.06
C ARG A 75 13.12 -1.68 -28.91
N GLU A 76 12.98 -2.84 -28.28
CA GLU A 76 14.06 -3.81 -28.12
C GLU A 76 14.51 -4.38 -29.47
N ASN A 77 13.56 -4.78 -30.33
CA ASN A 77 13.85 -5.29 -31.68
C ASN A 77 14.46 -4.22 -32.61
N ARG A 78 14.21 -2.93 -32.34
CA ARG A 78 14.81 -1.80 -33.06
C ARG A 78 16.15 -1.35 -32.48
N ARG A 79 16.60 -1.90 -31.34
CA ARG A 79 17.96 -1.65 -30.87
C ARG A 79 18.92 -2.38 -31.81
N PRO A 80 19.84 -1.69 -32.51
CA PRO A 80 20.87 -2.37 -33.26
C PRO A 80 21.70 -3.22 -32.30
N ALA A 81 21.98 -4.47 -32.68
CA ALA A 81 22.80 -5.41 -31.94
C ALA A 81 24.25 -4.89 -31.80
N VAL A 82 24.47 -3.91 -30.93
CA VAL A 82 25.80 -3.55 -30.45
C VAL A 82 26.17 -4.57 -29.38
N GLN A 83 26.68 -5.70 -29.86
CA GLN A 83 27.53 -6.67 -29.14
C GLN A 83 26.98 -7.16 -27.80
N SER A 84 26.09 -8.16 -27.87
CA SER A 84 26.09 -9.26 -26.89
C SER A 84 27.33 -10.13 -27.13
N GLY A 85 28.50 -9.60 -26.78
CA GLY A 85 29.79 -10.27 -26.80
C GLY A 85 30.47 -10.11 -25.45
N GLY A 86 29.77 -10.48 -24.37
CA GLY A 86 30.32 -10.50 -23.02
C GLY A 86 31.01 -11.84 -22.78
N VAL A 87 32.33 -11.84 -22.98
CA VAL A 87 33.27 -12.93 -22.68
C VAL A 87 33.03 -13.49 -21.27
N SER A 88 32.78 -14.80 -21.19
CA SER A 88 32.94 -15.57 -19.96
C SER A 88 34.41 -15.57 -19.56
N THR A 89 34.79 -14.74 -18.58
CA THR A 89 36.09 -14.84 -17.93
C THR A 89 36.03 -15.99 -16.89
N PRO A 90 36.87 -17.03 -17.00
CA PRO A 90 36.94 -18.05 -15.96
C PRO A 90 37.57 -17.43 -14.71
N VAL A 91 36.84 -17.45 -13.60
CA VAL A 91 37.34 -17.07 -12.29
C VAL A 91 38.30 -18.16 -11.81
N THR A 92 39.59 -17.91 -11.93
CA THR A 92 40.64 -18.69 -11.27
C THR A 92 40.62 -18.36 -9.78
N ALA A 93 40.30 -19.36 -8.95
CA ALA A 93 40.36 -19.23 -7.50
C ALA A 93 41.82 -19.11 -7.03
N GLN A 94 42.16 -17.97 -6.41
CA GLN A 94 43.27 -17.86 -5.48
C GLN A 94 42.81 -17.04 -4.25
N PRO A 95 43.23 -17.41 -3.03
CA PRO A 95 42.70 -16.86 -1.78
C PRO A 95 43.59 -15.74 -1.25
N VAL A 96 43.01 -14.60 -0.86
CA VAL A 96 43.67 -13.62 0.01
C VAL A 96 42.63 -12.83 0.83
N ASP A 97 42.55 -13.19 2.10
CA ASP A 97 42.40 -12.35 3.30
C ASP A 97 41.36 -11.21 3.34
N ASP A 98 40.25 -11.47 4.03
CA ASP A 98 39.24 -10.48 4.39
C ASP A 98 39.64 -9.68 5.64
N ASN A 99 40.08 -8.43 5.46
CA ASN A 99 39.89 -7.38 6.45
C ASN A 99 39.66 -6.02 5.77
N THR A 100 38.49 -5.41 6.04
CA THR A 100 38.07 -4.02 5.82
C THR A 100 37.80 -3.50 4.39
N GLY A 101 36.56 -3.07 4.15
CA GLY A 101 36.28 -1.81 3.42
C GLY A 101 35.45 -1.90 2.13
N GLY A 102 34.23 -1.33 2.17
CA GLY A 102 33.67 -0.50 1.10
C GLY A 102 33.21 -1.17 -0.20
N LEU A 103 31.92 -1.48 -0.31
CA LEU A 103 31.26 -1.74 -1.58
C LEU A 103 30.38 -0.54 -1.96
N LEU A 104 31.00 0.45 -2.59
CA LEU A 104 30.32 1.44 -3.41
C LEU A 104 30.80 1.28 -4.87
N ALA A 105 29.83 1.34 -5.78
CA ALA A 105 29.96 1.68 -7.19
C ALA A 105 30.28 0.56 -8.21
N SER A 106 29.22 -0.08 -8.73
CA SER A 106 29.06 -0.22 -10.19
C SER A 106 27.59 -0.49 -10.59
N MET A 107 26.76 0.54 -10.64
CA MET A 107 25.61 0.55 -11.56
C MET A 107 25.82 1.68 -12.54
N GLY A 108 26.29 1.31 -13.73
CA GLY A 108 26.54 2.22 -14.82
C GLY A 108 25.23 2.72 -15.42
N MET A 109 24.93 3.99 -15.19
CA MET A 109 24.10 4.80 -16.08
C MET A 109 24.88 6.07 -16.42
N GLY A 110 25.49 6.07 -17.60
CA GLY A 110 26.31 7.18 -18.07
C GLY A 110 26.96 6.88 -19.40
N ARG A 111 26.15 6.75 -20.47
CA ARG A 111 26.70 6.79 -21.83
C ARG A 111 26.81 8.25 -22.29
N ALA A 112 28.06 8.65 -22.53
CA ALA A 112 28.52 9.62 -23.53
C ALA A 112 27.89 11.03 -23.56
N ASN A 113 28.53 12.00 -22.89
CA ASN A 113 28.67 13.36 -23.44
C ASN A 113 29.95 14.10 -22.99
N ARG A 114 31.08 13.40 -22.85
CA ARG A 114 32.37 14.03 -22.48
C ARG A 114 33.37 13.99 -23.62
N ARG A 115 33.13 14.81 -24.63
CA ARG A 115 34.07 15.37 -25.63
C ARG A 115 33.23 16.41 -26.37
N SER A 116 33.38 17.72 -26.17
CA SER A 116 34.59 18.52 -26.24
C SER A 116 34.37 19.91 -25.65
N ASN A 117 35.24 20.39 -24.75
CA ASN A 117 35.67 21.79 -24.81
C ASN A 117 37.00 21.96 -24.05
N PRO A 118 38.17 22.01 -24.71
CA PRO A 118 39.43 22.32 -24.05
C PRO A 118 39.74 23.80 -24.21
N ALA A 119 39.00 24.69 -23.54
CA ALA A 119 39.42 26.07 -23.28
C ALA A 119 38.40 26.81 -22.40
N GLY A 120 38.85 27.33 -21.24
CA GLY A 120 38.32 28.59 -20.72
C GLY A 120 37.65 28.57 -19.34
N PHE A 121 38.50 28.58 -18.31
CA PHE A 121 38.46 29.55 -17.19
C PHE A 121 37.35 29.47 -16.12
N ALA A 122 37.78 29.34 -14.87
CA ALA A 122 36.99 29.51 -13.66
C ALA A 122 36.52 30.96 -13.52
N GLY A 123 35.20 31.21 -13.39
CA GLY A 123 34.69 32.50 -12.88
C GLY A 123 33.58 33.22 -13.66
N PHE A 124 32.94 32.62 -14.66
CA PHE A 124 31.78 33.24 -15.33
C PHE A 124 30.57 32.30 -15.30
N GLY A 125 29.96 32.18 -14.12
CA GLY A 125 28.66 31.53 -13.96
C GLY A 125 27.55 32.56 -14.18
N ASP A 126 26.54 32.18 -14.97
CA ASP A 126 25.25 32.86 -15.14
C ASP A 126 25.14 33.95 -16.22
N ALA A 127 25.81 33.79 -17.36
CA ALA A 127 25.46 34.55 -18.57
C ALA A 127 25.28 33.59 -19.76
N VAL A 128 24.07 33.54 -20.30
CA VAL A 128 23.72 32.82 -21.52
C VAL A 128 24.49 33.45 -22.69
N ARG A 129 25.36 32.69 -23.36
CA ARG A 129 26.25 33.23 -24.41
C ARG A 129 25.62 33.19 -25.81
N SER A 130 24.53 32.44 -26.00
CA SER A 130 23.74 32.42 -27.25
C SER A 130 22.30 31.93 -27.05
N GLU A 131 21.39 32.25 -27.97
CA GLU A 131 20.00 31.76 -27.99
C GLU A 131 19.91 30.21 -28.05
N ALA A 132 20.90 29.56 -28.66
CA ALA A 132 20.98 28.10 -28.67
C ALA A 132 21.25 27.53 -27.27
N GLU A 133 22.12 28.19 -26.47
CA GLU A 133 22.35 27.81 -25.08
C GLU A 133 21.12 28.11 -24.21
N PHE A 134 20.36 29.17 -24.52
CA PHE A 134 19.10 29.47 -23.82
C PHE A 134 18.07 28.35 -24.00
N LEU A 135 17.88 27.90 -25.24
CA LEU A 135 16.96 26.81 -25.56
C LEU A 135 17.42 25.48 -24.98
N GLU A 136 18.74 25.22 -24.93
CA GLU A 136 19.31 24.05 -24.28
C GLU A 136 19.04 24.06 -22.76
N ILE A 137 19.22 25.21 -22.11
CA ILE A 137 18.92 25.38 -20.69
C ILE A 137 17.42 25.19 -20.43
N LEU A 138 16.53 25.75 -21.25
CA LEU A 138 15.09 25.55 -21.12
C LEU A 138 14.70 24.07 -21.29
N ALA A 139 15.26 23.39 -22.29
CA ALA A 139 15.04 21.95 -22.49
C ALA A 139 15.59 21.12 -21.32
N SER A 140 16.72 21.52 -20.75
CA SER A 140 17.31 20.88 -19.56
C SER A 140 16.46 21.09 -18.31
N LEU A 141 15.82 22.25 -18.18
CA LEU A 141 15.00 22.59 -17.02
C LEU A 141 13.66 21.85 -17.07
N GLU A 142 13.06 21.74 -18.25
CA GLU A 142 11.87 20.89 -18.49
C GLU A 142 12.15 19.41 -18.16
N THR A 143 13.32 18.90 -18.56
CA THR A 143 13.70 17.51 -18.23
C THR A 143 14.03 17.31 -16.75
N ALA A 144 14.57 18.33 -16.06
CA ALA A 144 14.80 18.29 -14.62
C ALA A 144 13.48 18.25 -13.83
N ASP A 145 12.51 19.10 -14.18
CA ASP A 145 11.17 19.10 -13.59
C ASP A 145 10.44 17.76 -13.82
N MET A 146 10.67 17.09 -14.96
CA MET A 146 10.15 15.75 -15.23
C MET A 146 10.85 14.64 -14.42
N GLN A 147 12.08 14.86 -13.95
CA GLN A 147 12.85 13.90 -13.16
C GLN A 147 12.66 14.08 -11.65
N ASP A 148 12.13 15.22 -11.22
CA ASP A 148 11.87 15.48 -9.80
C ASP A 148 10.89 14.45 -9.22
N PRO A 149 11.28 13.72 -8.14
CA PRO A 149 10.49 12.62 -7.62
C PRO A 149 9.13 13.09 -7.09
N ASN A 150 9.05 14.30 -6.53
CA ASN A 150 7.80 14.86 -6.02
C ASN A 150 6.85 15.29 -7.14
N VAL A 151 7.35 15.97 -8.17
CA VAL A 151 6.53 16.38 -9.34
C VAL A 151 6.05 15.15 -10.10
N ARG A 152 6.93 14.16 -10.27
CA ARG A 152 6.59 12.88 -10.88
C ARG A 152 5.55 12.13 -10.05
N ALA A 153 5.75 12.01 -8.73
CA ALA A 153 4.79 11.36 -7.85
C ALA A 153 3.41 12.04 -7.95
N ALA A 154 3.33 13.37 -7.85
CA ALA A 154 2.07 14.09 -7.99
C ALA A 154 1.36 13.85 -9.34
N ARG A 155 2.11 13.64 -10.43
CA ARG A 155 1.56 13.32 -11.75
C ARG A 155 1.18 11.84 -11.91
N THR A 156 1.83 10.93 -11.19
CA THR A 156 1.66 9.47 -11.34
C THR A 156 0.93 8.81 -10.18
N THR A 157 0.56 9.52 -9.11
CA THR A 157 -0.20 8.98 -8.00
C THR A 157 -1.60 8.61 -8.45
N ALA A 158 -1.97 7.36 -8.26
CA ALA A 158 -3.35 6.92 -8.44
C ALA A 158 -4.23 7.52 -7.34
N THR A 159 -5.41 8.02 -7.71
CA THR A 159 -6.43 8.40 -6.72
C THR A 159 -7.04 7.11 -6.16
N ALA A 160 -6.86 6.86 -4.86
CA ALA A 160 -7.49 5.72 -4.22
C ALA A 160 -9.01 5.96 -4.15
N PRO A 161 -9.84 5.06 -4.72
CA PRO A 161 -11.28 5.18 -4.61
C PRO A 161 -11.75 4.93 -3.17
N ASP A 162 -12.95 5.40 -2.88
CA ASP A 162 -13.59 5.16 -1.59
C ASP A 162 -13.72 3.65 -1.30
N GLN A 163 -13.33 3.24 -0.10
CA GLN A 163 -13.30 1.84 0.33
C GLN A 163 -14.56 1.42 1.10
N LEU A 164 -15.57 2.29 1.17
CA LEU A 164 -16.83 2.00 1.86
C LEU A 164 -17.69 1.03 1.04
N ILE A 165 -17.68 -0.25 1.44
CA ILE A 165 -18.52 -1.30 0.84
C ILE A 165 -19.98 -1.12 1.28
N ASN A 166 -20.21 -0.78 2.56
CA ASN A 166 -21.56 -0.56 3.07
C ASN A 166 -22.18 0.68 2.40
N PRO A 167 -23.33 0.56 1.71
CA PRO A 167 -24.01 1.70 1.10
C PRO A 167 -24.59 2.67 2.13
N ASP A 168 -24.85 2.20 3.35
CA ASP A 168 -25.54 2.97 4.39
C ASP A 168 -24.55 3.54 5.42
N ALA A 169 -23.23 3.48 5.16
CA ALA A 169 -22.18 3.90 6.11
C ALA A 169 -22.20 5.39 6.48
N ASP A 170 -22.72 6.23 5.59
CA ASP A 170 -22.84 7.68 5.81
C ASP A 170 -24.09 8.04 6.62
N GLU A 171 -25.06 7.12 6.72
CA GLU A 171 -26.23 7.32 7.57
C GLU A 171 -25.84 7.08 9.03
N LEU A 172 -26.03 8.11 9.87
CA LEU A 172 -25.89 8.05 11.34
C LEU A 172 -26.99 7.20 11.98
N MET A 173 -27.23 5.99 11.47
CA MET A 173 -28.17 5.06 12.05
C MET A 173 -27.57 4.50 13.34
N PHE A 174 -28.10 4.99 14.47
CA PHE A 174 -27.74 4.67 15.87
C PHE A 174 -27.78 3.18 16.28
N SER A 175 -28.05 2.27 15.35
CA SER A 175 -28.13 0.84 15.59
C SER A 175 -27.85 0.10 14.28
N ASP A 176 -26.59 -0.02 13.90
CA ASP A 176 -26.19 -1.11 13.04
C ASP A 176 -26.43 -2.40 13.83
N TYR A 177 -27.49 -3.13 13.47
CA TYR A 177 -27.67 -4.48 13.95
C TYR A 177 -26.51 -5.30 13.38
N ASP A 178 -25.58 -5.65 14.27
CA ASP A 178 -24.53 -6.62 13.98
C ASP A 178 -25.08 -8.01 14.29
N ASP A 179 -25.10 -8.86 13.27
CA ASP A 179 -25.59 -10.24 13.36
C ASP A 179 -24.52 -11.14 14.02
N ASP A 180 -23.27 -10.66 14.10
CA ASP A 180 -22.18 -11.38 14.76
C ASP A 180 -22.22 -11.10 16.27
N ASN A 181 -22.76 -12.08 17.01
CA ASN A 181 -22.76 -12.09 18.46
C ASN A 181 -21.37 -12.38 19.07
N GLY A 182 -20.31 -12.51 18.25
CA GLY A 182 -18.96 -12.83 18.67
C GLY A 182 -18.83 -14.17 19.41
N PHE A 183 -19.80 -15.09 19.25
CA PHE A 183 -19.82 -16.31 20.03
C PHE A 183 -18.71 -17.28 19.60
N VAL A 184 -17.72 -17.43 20.47
CA VAL A 184 -16.64 -18.40 20.31
C VAL A 184 -16.96 -19.65 21.14
N ARG A 185 -17.27 -20.75 20.45
CA ARG A 185 -17.64 -22.04 21.10
C ARG A 185 -16.49 -22.65 21.90
N ASP A 186 -15.28 -22.59 21.36
CA ASP A 186 -14.06 -23.05 22.01
C ASP A 186 -12.99 -21.96 21.91
N PRO A 187 -12.78 -21.18 22.97
CA PRO A 187 -11.81 -20.09 22.97
C PRO A 187 -10.37 -20.58 22.75
N VAL A 188 -10.02 -21.76 23.25
CA VAL A 188 -8.65 -22.28 23.16
C VAL A 188 -8.37 -22.67 21.71
N ALA A 189 -9.26 -23.43 21.08
CA ALA A 189 -9.10 -23.78 19.67
C ALA A 189 -9.17 -22.56 18.74
N PHE A 190 -9.92 -21.51 19.10
CA PHE A 190 -10.06 -20.32 18.26
C PHE A 190 -8.84 -19.37 18.34
N TYR A 191 -8.33 -19.10 19.54
CA TYR A 191 -7.22 -18.15 19.72
C TYR A 191 -5.85 -18.81 19.73
N LEU A 192 -5.74 -20.09 20.10
CA LEU A 192 -4.50 -20.81 20.34
C LEU A 192 -4.37 -22.04 19.42
N SER A 193 -4.87 -21.94 18.18
CA SER A 193 -5.01 -23.08 17.25
C SER A 193 -3.70 -23.76 16.87
N GLU A 194 -2.63 -22.98 16.68
CA GLU A 194 -1.34 -23.46 16.17
C GLU A 194 -0.14 -23.01 17.01
N PHE A 195 -0.30 -21.94 17.80
CA PHE A 195 0.76 -21.34 18.58
C PHE A 195 0.24 -21.09 20.00
N ASP A 196 0.95 -21.64 20.98
CA ASP A 196 0.72 -21.34 22.39
C ASP A 196 1.68 -20.22 22.81
N PRO A 197 1.20 -18.98 23.00
CA PRO A 197 2.03 -17.83 23.35
C PRO A 197 2.67 -17.96 24.74
N ASP A 198 2.20 -18.90 25.57
CA ASP A 198 2.75 -19.14 26.90
C ASP A 198 3.95 -20.11 26.87
N VAL A 199 4.14 -20.85 25.77
CA VAL A 199 5.24 -21.81 25.62
C VAL A 199 6.42 -21.15 24.91
N TRP A 200 7.42 -20.73 25.70
CA TRP A 200 8.68 -20.17 25.21
C TRP A 200 9.84 -21.10 25.52
N SER A 201 10.59 -21.49 24.48
CA SER A 201 11.83 -22.23 24.66
C SER A 201 12.89 -21.38 25.38
N GLU A 202 13.84 -22.03 26.05
CA GLU A 202 14.94 -21.33 26.73
C GLU A 202 15.82 -20.54 25.75
N GLU A 203 15.95 -21.04 24.52
CA GLU A 203 16.68 -20.36 23.44
C GLU A 203 15.97 -19.05 23.02
N GLU A 204 14.65 -19.07 22.83
CA GLU A 204 13.87 -17.88 22.49
C GLU A 204 13.89 -16.84 23.60
N LYS A 205 13.82 -17.25 24.86
CA LYS A 205 13.94 -16.35 26.02
C LYS A 205 15.31 -15.66 26.02
N ALA A 206 16.39 -16.41 25.79
CA ALA A 206 17.74 -15.84 25.74
C ALA A 206 17.93 -14.87 24.58
N ILE A 207 17.35 -15.16 23.41
CA ILE A 207 17.37 -14.26 22.25
C ILE A 207 16.59 -12.99 22.56
N PHE A 208 15.41 -13.11 23.16
CA PHE A 208 14.58 -11.98 23.55
C PHE A 208 15.30 -11.08 24.56
N ASP A 209 15.88 -11.63 25.63
CA ASP A 209 16.63 -10.85 26.63
C ASP A 209 17.81 -10.10 25.98
N ARG A 210 18.55 -10.76 25.09
CA ARG A 210 19.67 -10.15 24.37
C ARG A 210 19.22 -9.03 23.44
N ARG A 211 18.11 -9.19 22.73
CA ARG A 211 17.59 -8.15 21.82
C ARG A 211 16.88 -7.03 22.58
N TYR A 212 16.22 -7.34 23.68
CA TYR A 212 15.54 -6.37 24.54
C TYR A 212 16.53 -5.42 25.23
N THR A 213 17.68 -5.92 25.67
CA THR A 213 18.75 -5.07 26.23
C THR A 213 19.33 -4.09 25.19
N LEU A 214 19.36 -4.47 23.90
CA LEU A 214 19.80 -3.61 22.81
C LEU A 214 18.71 -2.63 22.34
N PHE A 215 17.45 -3.06 22.32
CA PHE A 215 16.31 -2.30 21.78
C PHE A 215 15.11 -2.32 22.74
N PRO A 216 15.18 -1.59 23.87
CA PRO A 216 14.13 -1.66 24.89
C PRO A 216 12.78 -1.19 24.34
N LYS A 217 11.74 -2.01 24.55
CA LYS A 217 10.34 -1.75 24.14
C LYS A 217 10.13 -1.52 22.63
N GLN A 218 11.11 -1.88 21.79
CA GLN A 218 10.96 -1.88 20.32
C GLN A 218 10.72 -3.32 19.83
N PHE A 219 9.54 -3.88 20.15
CA PHE A 219 9.22 -5.29 19.86
C PHE A 219 9.25 -5.65 18.37
N GLY A 220 9.09 -4.69 17.46
CA GLY A 220 9.24 -4.96 16.02
C GLY A 220 10.68 -5.24 15.57
N LYS A 221 11.69 -4.99 16.43
CA LYS A 221 13.11 -5.27 16.17
C LYS A 221 13.66 -6.44 17.00
N ILE A 222 12.87 -6.96 17.94
CA ILE A 222 13.21 -8.07 18.81
C ILE A 222 12.71 -9.34 18.14
#